data_AF-A0A6J4QN28-F1
#
_entry.id   AF-A0A6J4QN28-F1
#
_cell.length_a   1.000
_cell.length_b   1.000
_cell.length_c   1.000
_cell.angle_alpha   90.00
_cell.angle_beta   90.00
_cell.angle_gamma   90.00
#
_symmetry.space_group_name_H-M   'P 1'
#
loop_
_entity.id
_entity.type
_entity.pdbx_description
1 polymer ?
#
loop_
_entity_poly.entity_id
_entity_poly.type
_entity_poly.pdbx_seq_one_letter_code
_entity_poly.pdbx_strand_id
1 'polypeptide(L)'
;MWSRGVGDGGDISKKKKKLKEKIQAATNGAGVVEETKPAAKVRDYESHVFVCAGGDCKKRGAKDTRKALKDGIRSEGLLGEVRIDTVDCLGLCKHGPNVVVYDGVRSEGAWYLGLDEDDVPKVVEQHLKNGEPVERLAADRRPRKAKKTKR
;
A
#
# COMPACT_ATOMS: atom_id res chain seq x y z
N MET A 1 -28.34 -47.03 12.51
CA MET A 1 -27.12 -46.36 13.04
C MET A 1 -26.49 -45.59 11.88
N TRP A 2 -26.46 -44.27 11.78
CA TRP A 2 -26.90 -43.15 12.63
C TRP A 2 -27.38 -42.00 11.73
N SER A 3 -28.29 -41.20 12.30
CA SER A 3 -29.03 -40.11 11.66
C SER A 3 -28.19 -38.88 11.33
N ARG A 4 -28.63 -38.19 10.28
CA ARG A 4 -28.28 -36.83 9.87
C ARG A 4 -28.51 -35.84 11.01
N GLY A 5 -27.44 -35.17 11.46
CA GLY A 5 -27.50 -34.02 12.36
C GLY A 5 -27.51 -32.71 11.59
N VAL A 6 -28.65 -32.02 11.60
CA VAL A 6 -28.84 -30.64 11.15
C VAL A 6 -28.24 -29.72 12.21
N GLY A 7 -27.26 -28.88 11.83
CA GLY A 7 -26.70 -27.85 12.70
C GLY A 7 -27.55 -26.59 12.68
N ASP A 8 -28.14 -26.26 13.83
CA ASP A 8 -29.00 -25.12 14.14
C ASP A 8 -28.49 -23.75 13.65
N GLY A 9 -29.24 -23.16 12.70
CA GLY A 9 -29.08 -21.77 12.23
C GLY A 9 -29.60 -20.69 13.19
N GLY A 10 -29.63 -20.96 14.50
CA GLY A 10 -30.29 -20.13 15.51
C GLY A 10 -29.47 -18.95 16.09
N ASP A 11 -28.14 -18.96 15.96
CA ASP A 11 -27.28 -18.08 16.79
C ASP A 11 -26.88 -16.75 16.13
N ILE A 12 -26.93 -16.66 14.79
CA ILE A 12 -26.46 -15.46 14.05
C ILE A 12 -27.50 -14.33 14.07
N SER A 13 -28.79 -14.67 14.09
CA SER A 13 -29.88 -13.69 14.02
C SER A 13 -30.00 -12.85 15.30
N LYS A 14 -29.87 -13.48 16.47
CA LYS A 14 -29.89 -12.77 17.77
C LYS A 14 -28.68 -11.86 17.94
N LYS A 15 -27.48 -12.27 17.49
CA LYS A 15 -26.27 -11.44 17.50
C LYS A 15 -26.39 -10.22 16.59
N LYS A 16 -26.95 -10.39 15.38
CA LYS A 16 -27.19 -9.27 14.44
C LYS A 16 -28.24 -8.29 14.97
N LYS A 17 -29.30 -8.77 15.63
CA LYS A 17 -30.34 -7.92 16.23
C LYS A 17 -29.77 -7.07 17.40
N LYS A 18 -29.03 -7.72 18.31
CA LYS A 18 -28.40 -7.05 19.46
C LYS A 18 -27.33 -6.04 19.05
N LEU A 19 -26.65 -6.26 17.92
CA LEU A 19 -25.68 -5.32 17.35
C LEU A 19 -26.37 -4.11 16.69
N LYS A 20 -27.47 -4.33 15.95
CA LYS A 20 -28.25 -3.23 15.35
C LYS A 20 -28.91 -2.33 16.41
N GLU A 21 -29.46 -2.92 17.47
CA GLU A 21 -30.06 -2.17 18.59
C GLU A 21 -29.01 -1.31 19.33
N LYS A 22 -27.77 -1.79 19.47
CA LYS A 22 -26.66 -1.03 20.07
C LYS A 22 -26.17 0.11 19.19
N ILE A 23 -26.15 -0.06 17.87
CA ILE A 23 -25.71 0.98 16.93
C ILE A 23 -26.75 2.10 16.86
N GLN A 24 -28.04 1.77 16.90
CA GLN A 24 -29.12 2.76 16.74
C GLN A 24 -29.38 3.61 17.99
N ALA A 25 -28.99 3.12 19.18
CA ALA A 25 -29.04 3.92 20.41
C ALA A 25 -27.95 5.00 20.49
N ALA A 26 -26.88 4.90 19.68
CA ALA A 26 -25.73 5.79 19.73
C ALA A 26 -25.80 7.00 18.76
N THR A 27 -26.81 7.05 17.87
CA THR A 27 -26.86 8.06 16.79
C THR A 27 -27.79 9.24 17.04
N ASN A 28 -28.49 9.30 18.18
CA ASN A 28 -29.41 10.39 18.48
C ASN A 28 -28.81 11.34 19.52
N GLY A 29 -27.85 12.14 19.09
CA GLY A 29 -27.27 13.22 19.87
C GLY A 29 -26.34 14.04 19.00
N ALA A 30 -26.79 15.22 18.57
CA ALA A 30 -25.94 16.24 17.97
C ALA A 30 -24.90 16.68 19.02
N GLY A 31 -23.73 16.06 18.98
CA GLY A 31 -22.61 16.31 19.86
C GLY A 31 -21.35 15.91 19.13
N VAL A 32 -20.35 16.78 19.16
CA VAL A 32 -19.04 16.61 18.54
C VAL A 32 -18.52 15.21 18.89
N VAL A 33 -18.34 14.34 17.88
CA VAL A 33 -17.72 13.04 18.10
C VAL A 33 -16.26 13.29 18.44
N GLU A 34 -15.93 13.19 19.73
CA GLU A 34 -14.55 13.13 20.19
C GLU A 34 -13.93 11.87 19.58
N GLU A 35 -13.13 12.04 18.52
CA GLU A 35 -12.55 10.96 17.74
C GLU A 35 -11.53 10.19 18.61
N THR A 36 -12.00 9.13 19.28
CA THR A 36 -11.10 8.23 20.01
C THR A 36 -10.18 7.52 19.02
N LYS A 37 -8.88 7.78 19.13
CA LYS A 37 -7.83 7.15 18.30
C LYS A 37 -8.00 5.62 18.30
N PRO A 38 -7.96 4.95 17.13
CA PRO A 38 -8.10 3.49 17.07
C PRO A 38 -6.98 2.79 17.85
N ALA A 39 -7.33 1.76 18.62
CA ALA A 39 -6.38 0.97 19.42
C ALA A 39 -5.47 0.03 18.59
N ALA A 40 -5.45 0.20 17.26
CA ALA A 40 -4.64 -0.62 16.37
C ALA A 40 -3.15 -0.26 16.50
N LYS A 41 -2.31 -1.27 16.71
CA LYS A 41 -0.85 -1.12 16.68
C LYS A 41 -0.38 -1.29 15.23
N VAL A 42 0.27 -0.26 14.70
CA VAL A 42 0.96 -0.33 13.41
C VAL A 42 2.43 -0.67 13.66
N ARG A 43 3.06 -1.34 12.69
CA ARG A 43 4.52 -1.55 12.70
C ARG A 43 5.16 -0.39 11.95
N ASP A 44 6.34 0.01 12.41
CA ASP A 44 7.20 0.89 11.64
C ASP A 44 7.86 0.09 10.50
N TYR A 45 8.09 0.78 9.39
CA TYR A 45 8.76 0.23 8.22
C TYR A 45 9.81 1.25 7.79
N GLU A 46 11.00 0.77 7.43
CA GLU A 46 12.08 1.59 6.90
C GLU A 46 11.74 2.10 5.50
N SER A 47 10.93 1.35 4.75
CA SER A 47 10.52 1.73 3.40
C SER A 47 9.10 1.31 3.05
N HIS A 48 8.38 2.18 2.35
CA HIS A 48 7.06 1.94 1.76
C HIS A 48 7.15 1.97 0.24
N VAL A 49 6.84 0.85 -0.38
CA VAL A 49 6.85 0.67 -1.84
C VAL A 49 5.42 0.61 -2.35
N PHE A 50 5.06 1.52 -3.23
CA PHE A 50 3.75 1.57 -3.89
C PHE A 50 3.90 1.15 -5.35
N VAL A 51 3.20 0.07 -5.72
CA VAL A 51 3.15 -0.42 -7.10
C VAL A 51 1.84 -0.01 -7.75
N CYS A 52 1.92 0.67 -8.89
CA CYS A 52 0.75 1.09 -9.65
C CYS A 52 0.00 -0.12 -10.23
N ALA A 53 -1.26 -0.26 -9.86
CA ALA A 53 -2.19 -1.27 -10.35
C ALA A 53 -3.24 -0.67 -11.30
N GLY A 54 -2.99 0.51 -11.86
CA GLY A 54 -3.81 1.10 -12.92
C GLY A 54 -3.85 0.22 -14.19
N GLY A 55 -4.88 0.41 -15.03
CA GLY A 55 -5.13 -0.45 -16.19
C GLY A 55 -3.92 -0.61 -17.13
N ASP A 56 -3.21 0.47 -17.43
CA ASP A 56 -2.04 0.43 -18.31
C ASP A 56 -0.82 -0.22 -17.64
N CYS A 57 -0.58 0.03 -16.35
CA CYS A 57 0.50 -0.62 -15.62
C CYS A 57 0.26 -2.14 -15.50
N LYS A 58 -0.99 -2.56 -15.28
CA LYS A 58 -1.37 -3.98 -15.30
C LYS A 58 -1.05 -4.64 -16.64
N LYS A 59 -1.41 -3.99 -17.76
CA LYS A 59 -1.11 -4.51 -19.12
C LYS A 59 0.38 -4.59 -19.42
N ARG A 60 1.20 -3.80 -18.72
CA ARG A 60 2.66 -3.72 -18.88
C ARG A 60 3.44 -4.57 -17.88
N GLY A 61 2.78 -5.48 -17.15
CA GLY A 61 3.48 -6.41 -16.26
C GLY A 61 3.59 -5.98 -14.79
N ALA A 62 2.84 -4.97 -14.32
CA ALA A 62 2.92 -4.54 -12.91
C ALA A 62 2.64 -5.65 -11.89
N LYS A 63 1.90 -6.69 -12.27
CA LYS A 63 1.66 -7.87 -11.42
C LYS A 63 2.96 -8.64 -11.20
N ASP A 64 3.76 -8.80 -12.24
CA ASP A 64 4.99 -9.57 -12.25
C ASP A 64 6.10 -8.77 -11.56
N THR A 65 6.22 -7.46 -11.86
CA THR A 65 7.07 -6.52 -11.10
C THR A 65 6.79 -6.60 -9.59
N ARG A 66 5.52 -6.58 -9.19
CA ARG A 66 5.13 -6.71 -7.77
C ARG A 66 5.51 -8.06 -7.18
N LYS A 67 5.37 -9.14 -7.94
CA LYS A 67 5.73 -10.48 -7.49
C LYS A 67 7.24 -10.56 -7.28
N ALA A 68 8.03 -10.10 -8.25
CA ALA A 68 9.48 -10.01 -8.15
C ALA A 68 9.92 -9.20 -6.92
N LEU A 69 9.27 -8.04 -6.66
CA LEU A 69 9.60 -7.22 -5.49
C LEU A 69 9.35 -7.98 -4.18
N LYS A 70 8.22 -8.69 -4.08
CA LYS A 70 7.89 -9.50 -2.89
C LYS A 70 8.86 -10.65 -2.68
N ASP A 71 9.26 -11.31 -3.76
CA ASP A 71 10.20 -12.42 -3.70
C ASP A 71 11.60 -11.91 -3.33
N GLY A 72 12.02 -10.77 -3.88
CA GLY A 72 13.30 -10.12 -3.57
C GLY A 72 13.40 -9.64 -2.12
N ILE A 73 12.37 -8.98 -1.56
CA ILE A 73 12.41 -8.59 -0.13
C ILE A 73 12.46 -9.81 0.79
N ARG A 74 11.87 -10.93 0.36
CA ARG A 74 11.90 -12.19 1.11
C ARG A 74 13.28 -12.84 1.06
N SER A 75 13.94 -12.86 -0.10
CA SER A 75 15.28 -13.43 -0.24
C SER A 75 16.34 -12.63 0.49
N GLU A 76 16.21 -11.30 0.51
CA GLU A 76 17.14 -10.40 1.20
C GLU A 76 16.88 -10.23 2.70
N GLY A 77 15.85 -10.90 3.24
CA GLY A 77 15.52 -10.84 4.68
C GLY A 77 14.84 -9.54 5.13
N LEU A 78 14.40 -8.69 4.21
CA LEU A 78 13.78 -7.37 4.47
C LEU A 78 12.30 -7.45 4.88
N LEU A 79 11.83 -8.63 5.29
CA LEU A 79 10.44 -8.85 5.70
C LEU A 79 10.16 -8.13 7.02
N GLY A 80 9.25 -7.16 6.97
CA GLY A 80 8.91 -6.33 8.14
C GLY A 80 9.63 -4.99 8.17
N GLU A 81 10.64 -4.80 7.33
CA GLU A 81 11.31 -3.51 7.09
C GLU A 81 10.71 -2.80 5.87
N VAL A 82 10.37 -3.56 4.83
CA VAL A 82 9.77 -3.03 3.61
C VAL A 82 8.29 -3.42 3.50
N ARG A 83 7.42 -2.42 3.35
CA ARG A 83 6.00 -2.60 3.08
C ARG A 83 5.70 -2.38 1.60
N ILE A 84 5.18 -3.41 0.92
CA ILE A 84 4.74 -3.29 -0.49
C ILE A 84 3.22 -3.23 -0.57
N ASP A 85 2.69 -2.12 -1.08
CA ASP A 85 1.26 -1.92 -1.35
C ASP A 85 0.97 -1.65 -2.82
N THR A 86 -0.26 -1.96 -3.22
CA THR A 86 -0.76 -1.60 -4.54
C THR A 86 -1.62 -0.36 -4.44
N VAL A 87 -1.41 0.56 -5.37
CA VAL A 87 -2.20 1.79 -5.50
C VAL A 87 -2.89 1.81 -6.84
N ASP A 88 -3.93 2.64 -6.97
CA ASP A 88 -4.54 2.92 -8.26
C ASP A 88 -3.61 3.75 -9.16
N CYS A 89 -4.16 4.31 -10.23
CA CYS A 89 -3.38 5.03 -11.23
C CYS A 89 -2.59 6.21 -10.63
N LEU A 90 -1.27 6.22 -10.88
CA LEU A 90 -0.35 7.30 -10.50
C LEU A 90 -0.23 8.41 -11.56
N GLY A 91 -1.01 8.37 -12.64
CA GLY A 91 -1.06 9.43 -13.67
C GLY A 91 0.04 9.39 -14.74
N LEU A 92 1.07 8.53 -14.61
CA LEU A 92 2.17 8.38 -15.56
C LEU A 92 2.03 7.13 -16.44
N CYS A 93 0.82 6.85 -16.95
CA CYS A 93 0.50 5.58 -17.63
C CYS A 93 1.41 5.24 -18.83
N LYS A 94 1.90 6.27 -19.55
CA LYS A 94 2.77 6.10 -20.73
C LYS A 94 4.10 5.43 -20.40
N HIS A 95 4.53 5.53 -19.14
CA HIS A 95 5.81 5.02 -18.66
C HIS A 95 5.64 3.85 -17.68
N GLY A 96 4.48 3.19 -17.63
CA GLY A 96 4.29 2.06 -16.71
C GLY A 96 5.15 0.82 -17.06
N PRO A 97 5.36 -0.12 -16.12
CA PRO A 97 4.88 -0.12 -14.73
C PRO A 97 5.55 0.95 -13.86
N ASN A 98 4.75 1.61 -13.02
CA ASN A 98 5.25 2.68 -12.15
C ASN A 98 5.32 2.19 -10.69
N VAL A 99 6.45 2.44 -10.04
CA VAL A 99 6.69 2.15 -8.62
C VAL A 99 7.20 3.39 -7.92
N VAL A 100 6.73 3.64 -6.70
CA VAL A 100 7.23 4.73 -5.86
C VAL A 100 7.74 4.14 -4.56
N VAL A 101 8.96 4.49 -4.18
CA VAL A 101 9.57 4.09 -2.91
C VAL A 101 9.70 5.33 -2.03
N TYR A 102 9.08 5.28 -0.87
CA TYR A 102 9.30 6.23 0.21
C TYR A 102 10.15 5.58 1.28
N ASP A 103 11.26 6.23 1.61
CA ASP A 103 12.24 5.79 2.59
C ASP A 103 12.69 6.98 3.44
N GLY A 104 13.52 6.73 4.45
CA GLY A 104 14.06 7.76 5.33
C GLY A 104 15.13 8.67 4.69
N VAL A 105 15.63 8.35 3.49
CA VAL A 105 16.73 9.07 2.84
C VAL A 105 16.20 10.19 1.95
N ARG A 106 15.05 9.99 1.31
CA ARG A 106 14.39 10.96 0.43
C ARG A 106 12.96 11.24 0.89
N SER A 107 12.75 12.42 1.48
CA SER A 107 11.45 12.94 1.99
C SER A 107 10.29 12.96 0.96
N GLU A 108 10.65 12.78 -0.28
CA GLU A 108 9.93 13.08 -1.49
C GLU A 108 9.64 11.86 -2.36
N GLY A 109 10.24 10.72 -2.01
CA GLY A 109 10.13 9.44 -2.69
C GLY A 109 10.92 9.34 -4.00
N ALA A 110 11.45 8.14 -4.27
CA ALA A 110 12.03 7.76 -5.55
C ALA A 110 10.95 7.17 -6.46
N TRP A 111 10.88 7.66 -7.70
CA TRP A 111 9.93 7.19 -8.70
C TRP A 111 10.66 6.33 -9.71
N TYR A 112 10.25 5.08 -9.84
CA TYR A 112 10.70 4.17 -10.88
C TYR A 112 9.63 4.06 -11.94
N LEU A 113 9.97 4.45 -13.17
CA LEU A 113 9.07 4.37 -14.32
C LEU A 113 9.58 3.28 -15.26
N GLY A 114 8.67 2.46 -15.77
CA GLY A 114 8.99 1.38 -16.68
C GLY A 114 9.69 0.22 -15.98
N LEU A 115 9.48 0.05 -14.67
CA LEU A 115 10.17 -0.97 -13.90
C LEU A 115 9.63 -2.36 -14.27
N ASP A 116 10.47 -3.13 -14.97
CA ASP A 116 10.21 -4.53 -15.28
C ASP A 116 10.69 -5.46 -14.15
N GLU A 117 10.49 -6.76 -14.31
CA GLU A 117 10.90 -7.77 -13.33
C GLU A 117 12.42 -8.00 -13.29
N ASP A 118 13.14 -7.69 -14.36
CA ASP A 118 14.60 -7.90 -14.48
C ASP A 118 15.39 -6.80 -13.76
N ASP A 119 14.83 -5.59 -13.67
CA ASP A 119 15.40 -4.47 -12.94
C ASP A 119 15.14 -4.55 -11.41
N VAL A 120 14.14 -5.33 -10.98
CA VAL A 120 13.73 -5.44 -9.58
C VAL A 120 14.86 -5.88 -8.64
N PRO A 121 15.67 -6.92 -8.94
CA PRO A 121 16.76 -7.34 -8.06
C PRO A 121 17.70 -6.18 -7.72
N LYS A 122 18.00 -5.31 -8.70
CA LYS A 122 18.83 -4.13 -8.49
C LYS A 122 18.18 -3.09 -7.59
N VAL A 123 16.87 -2.86 -7.72
CA VAL A 123 16.13 -1.96 -6.84
C VAL A 123 16.09 -2.50 -5.41
N VAL A 124 15.90 -3.82 -5.23
CA VAL A 124 15.89 -4.44 -3.90
C VAL A 124 17.26 -4.32 -3.23
N GLU A 125 18.33 -4.70 -3.93
CA GLU A 125 19.67 -4.70 -3.37
C GLU A 125 20.22 -3.28 -3.16
N GLN A 126 20.15 -2.40 -4.16
CA GLN A 126 20.77 -1.08 -4.06
C GLN A 126 19.88 -0.12 -3.26
N HIS A 127 18.58 -0.09 -3.55
CA HIS A 127 17.72 0.93 -2.95
C HIS A 127 17.08 0.46 -1.65
N LEU A 128 16.39 -0.67 -1.65
CA LEU A 128 15.64 -1.10 -0.45
C LEU A 128 16.54 -1.60 0.68
N LYS A 129 17.68 -2.21 0.35
CA LYS A 129 18.64 -2.72 1.35
C LYS A 129 19.69 -1.68 1.75
N ASN A 130 20.27 -0.95 0.79
CA ASN A 130 21.36 -0.01 1.07
C ASN A 130 20.91 1.46 1.15
N GLY A 131 19.64 1.77 0.86
CA GLY A 131 19.11 3.13 0.91
C GLY A 131 19.51 4.01 -0.28
N GLU A 132 20.07 3.44 -1.35
CA GLU A 132 20.57 4.18 -2.51
C GLU A 132 19.68 4.00 -3.74
N PRO A 133 18.98 5.06 -4.20
CA PRO A 133 18.16 4.98 -5.40
C PRO A 133 18.95 4.60 -6.65
N VAL A 134 18.34 3.77 -7.49
CA VAL A 134 18.94 3.37 -8.77
C VAL A 134 18.74 4.51 -9.78
N GLU A 135 19.65 5.49 -9.80
CA GLU A 135 19.49 6.74 -10.56
C GLU A 135 19.20 6.53 -12.06
N ARG A 136 19.71 5.47 -12.70
CA ARG A 136 19.39 5.16 -14.12
C ARG A 136 17.90 4.83 -14.37
N LEU A 137 17.22 4.31 -13.34
CA LEU A 137 15.82 3.88 -13.38
C LEU A 137 14.89 4.92 -12.74
N ALA A 138 15.46 5.78 -11.90
CA ALA A 138 14.72 6.82 -11.21
C ALA A 138 14.32 7.92 -12.21
N ALA A 139 13.09 8.41 -12.06
CA ALA A 139 12.59 9.52 -12.85
C ALA A 139 13.28 10.83 -12.46
N ASP A 140 13.58 11.65 -13.45
CA ASP A 140 14.05 13.02 -13.23
C ASP A 140 13.03 13.85 -12.44
N ARG A 141 13.55 14.58 -11.46
CA ARG A 141 12.71 15.45 -10.64
C ARG A 141 12.40 16.75 -11.36
N ARG A 142 11.10 17.06 -11.43
CA ARG A 142 10.61 18.39 -11.83
C ARG A 142 10.35 19.24 -10.59
N PRO A 143 11.14 20.28 -10.32
CA PRO A 143 10.91 21.14 -9.15
C PRO A 143 9.58 21.88 -9.26
N ARG A 144 8.86 21.99 -8.14
CA ARG A 144 7.64 22.81 -8.06
C ARG A 144 8.03 24.27 -8.27
N LYS A 145 7.36 24.97 -9.21
CA LYS A 145 7.55 26.42 -9.39
C LYS A 145 7.23 27.13 -8.07
N ALA A 146 8.13 28.00 -7.60
CA ALA A 146 7.86 28.83 -6.42
C ALA A 146 6.58 29.67 -6.66
N LYS A 147 5.68 29.69 -5.68
CA LYS A 147 4.53 30.59 -5.73
C LYS A 147 5.06 32.02 -5.67
N LYS A 148 4.81 32.83 -6.70
CA LYS A 148 5.06 34.27 -6.64
C LYS A 148 4.07 34.85 -5.62
N THR A 149 4.54 35.16 -4.42
CA THR A 149 3.76 35.89 -3.42
C THR A 149 3.53 37.29 -4.00
N LYS A 150 2.31 37.58 -4.46
CA LYS A 150 1.90 38.96 -4.77
C LYS A 150 1.92 39.72 -3.44
N ARG A 151 2.88 40.64 -3.29
CA ARG A 151 2.90 41.64 -2.21
C ARG A 151 1.91 42.74 -2.54
#